data_AF-A0A251XVU5-F1
#
_entry.id   AF-A0A251XVU5-F1
#
_cell.length_a   1.000
_cell.length_b   1.000
_cell.length_c   1.000
_cell.angle_alpha   90.00
_cell.angle_beta   90.00
_cell.angle_gamma   90.00
#
_symmetry.space_group_name_H-M   'P 1'
#
loop_
_entity.id
_entity.type
_entity.pdbx_description
1 polymer ?
#
loop_
_entity_poly.entity_id
_entity_poly.type
_entity_poly.pdbx_seq_one_letter_code
_entity_poly.pdbx_strand_id
1 'polypeptide(L)'
;MSQLTMWTPLFRTVPETGSLPVFQRDRDSVMPMMLDGNPSGWAIDKTFLAGEVRYDLHPGDVLVFNTFTPHGGARNGGDGIRVSPEARFQPLADPVAEGVLASPLIAESWAAHYEGWPEELAYYWRERHPSTVPFDDTWERWRDIVAVDEARRGNDAAYQALVIAAHFARNEPTRREAKRLLGLT
;
A
#
# COMPACT_ATOMS: atom_id res chain seq x y z
N MET A 1 12.64 -10.56 -4.41
CA MET A 1 11.18 -10.60 -4.67
C MET A 1 10.89 -9.78 -5.91
N SER A 2 10.41 -10.42 -6.97
CA SER A 2 10.03 -9.79 -8.23
C SER A 2 8.51 -9.74 -8.34
N GLN A 3 7.88 -9.04 -7.43
CA GLN A 3 6.43 -8.85 -7.48
C GLN A 3 6.11 -7.74 -8.48
N LEU A 4 5.03 -7.95 -9.23
CA LEU A 4 4.48 -7.02 -10.20
C LEU A 4 3.13 -6.51 -9.69
N THR A 5 2.90 -5.22 -9.88
CA THR A 5 1.59 -4.59 -9.75
C THR A 5 1.01 -4.41 -11.14
N MET A 6 -0.26 -4.76 -11.27
CA MET A 6 -1.12 -4.45 -12.39
C MET A 6 -2.09 -3.37 -11.94
N TRP A 7 -2.16 -2.27 -12.67
CA TRP A 7 -3.16 -1.23 -12.48
C TRP A 7 -3.90 -1.02 -13.80
N THR A 8 -5.23 -1.02 -13.77
CA THR A 8 -6.05 -0.84 -14.97
C THR A 8 -7.24 0.07 -14.66
N PRO A 9 -7.60 1.00 -15.54
CA PRO A 9 -8.75 1.87 -15.29
C PRO A 9 -10.05 1.24 -15.80
N LEU A 10 -11.16 1.39 -15.06
CA LEU A 10 -12.49 0.96 -15.53
C LEU A 10 -13.18 2.02 -16.41
N PHE A 11 -12.71 3.26 -16.35
CA PHE A 11 -13.15 4.38 -17.17
C PHE A 11 -11.90 5.09 -17.71
N ARG A 12 -11.99 5.78 -18.85
CA ARG A 12 -10.82 6.51 -19.37
C ARG A 12 -10.23 7.44 -18.31
N THR A 13 -8.92 7.33 -18.08
CA THR A 13 -8.16 8.20 -17.17
C THR A 13 -7.07 8.93 -17.90
N VAL A 14 -7.05 10.25 -17.75
CA VAL A 14 -6.00 11.15 -18.25
C VAL A 14 -5.26 11.77 -17.06
N PRO A 15 -4.10 12.41 -17.24
CA PRO A 15 -3.36 13.06 -16.15
C PRO A 15 -4.23 13.98 -15.27
N GLU A 16 -5.19 14.68 -15.86
CA GLU A 16 -6.09 15.64 -15.21
C GLU A 16 -7.22 14.97 -14.41
N THR A 17 -7.64 13.76 -14.82
CA THR A 17 -8.72 12.99 -14.18
C THR A 17 -8.20 11.86 -13.29
N GLY A 18 -6.89 11.85 -13.02
CA GLY A 18 -6.29 10.97 -12.03
C GLY A 18 -5.62 9.72 -12.60
N SER A 19 -5.06 9.78 -13.80
CA SER A 19 -4.09 8.77 -14.28
C SER A 19 -2.91 8.66 -13.31
N LEU A 20 -2.48 7.42 -13.04
CA LEU A 20 -1.49 7.11 -12.02
C LEU A 20 -0.09 7.62 -12.43
N PRO A 21 0.53 8.56 -11.69
CA PRO A 21 1.92 8.92 -11.89
C PRO A 21 2.83 7.75 -11.53
N VAL A 22 3.72 7.43 -12.46
CA VAL A 22 4.82 6.48 -12.29
C VAL A 22 6.12 7.21 -12.58
N PHE A 23 7.14 6.94 -11.77
CA PHE A 23 8.43 7.62 -11.88
C PHE A 23 9.49 6.65 -12.38
N GLN A 24 10.41 7.16 -13.19
CA GLN A 24 11.56 6.40 -13.63
C GLN A 24 12.48 6.10 -12.46
N ARG A 25 13.20 4.99 -12.58
CA ARG A 25 14.20 4.58 -11.61
C ARG A 25 15.35 3.88 -12.29
N ASP A 26 16.53 4.04 -11.72
CA ASP A 26 17.74 3.44 -12.26
C ASP A 26 18.02 2.05 -11.65
N ARG A 27 17.42 1.74 -10.50
CA ARG A 27 17.77 0.55 -9.69
C ARG A 27 16.58 0.02 -8.86
N ASP A 28 16.61 -1.28 -8.58
CA ASP A 28 15.69 -2.02 -7.69
C ASP A 28 16.10 -1.84 -6.24
N SER A 29 15.61 -0.76 -5.63
CA SER A 29 15.85 -0.43 -4.22
C SER A 29 14.70 0.38 -3.63
N VAL A 30 14.52 0.27 -2.31
CA VAL A 30 13.63 1.17 -1.56
C VAL A 30 14.21 2.58 -1.61
N MET A 31 13.39 3.56 -2.04
CA MET A 31 13.79 4.97 -2.05
C MET A 31 13.70 5.58 -0.64
N PRO A 32 14.50 6.62 -0.35
CA PRO A 32 14.38 7.36 0.90
C PRO A 32 12.94 7.82 1.14
N MET A 33 12.43 7.53 2.33
CA MET A 33 11.10 7.92 2.76
C MET A 33 11.19 9.02 3.80
N MET A 34 10.20 9.89 3.82
CA MET A 34 10.03 10.97 4.78
C MET A 34 8.62 10.92 5.37
N LEU A 35 8.49 11.46 6.59
CA LEU A 35 7.18 11.69 7.19
C LEU A 35 6.39 12.69 6.35
N ASP A 36 5.09 12.42 6.19
CA ASP A 36 4.20 13.25 5.39
C ASP A 36 2.78 13.24 5.96
N GLY A 37 2.03 14.32 5.74
CA GLY A 37 0.67 14.50 6.25
C GLY A 37 -0.40 13.68 5.50
N ASN A 38 0.00 12.76 4.63
CA ASN A 38 -0.92 11.92 3.86
C ASN A 38 -1.48 10.76 4.73
N PRO A 39 -2.53 10.05 4.27
CA PRO A 39 -3.15 8.97 5.06
C PRO A 39 -2.23 7.78 5.41
N SER A 40 -1.09 7.63 4.73
CA SER A 40 -0.07 6.63 5.05
C SER A 40 0.96 7.12 6.07
N GLY A 41 0.98 8.43 6.37
CA GLY A 41 1.94 9.08 7.26
C GLY A 41 3.36 9.23 6.70
N TRP A 42 3.59 8.74 5.48
CA TRP A 42 4.90 8.63 4.85
C TRP A 42 4.80 8.84 3.35
N ALA A 43 5.83 9.41 2.76
CA ALA A 43 5.99 9.56 1.33
C ALA A 43 7.44 9.29 0.92
N ILE A 44 7.67 9.03 -0.36
CA ILE A 44 9.02 9.06 -0.92
C ILE A 44 9.51 10.52 -0.92
N ASP A 45 10.76 10.74 -0.55
CA ASP A 45 11.40 12.04 -0.70
C ASP A 45 11.44 12.41 -2.19
N LYS A 46 10.72 13.49 -2.52
CA LYS A 46 10.52 13.94 -3.91
C LYS A 46 11.82 14.34 -4.60
N THR A 47 12.88 14.64 -3.87
CA THR A 47 14.20 14.93 -4.46
C THR A 47 14.84 13.72 -5.14
N PHE A 48 14.35 12.50 -4.84
CA PHE A 48 14.78 11.26 -5.47
C PHE A 48 13.85 10.80 -6.60
N LEU A 49 12.76 11.52 -6.85
CA LEU A 49 11.83 11.21 -7.93
C LEU A 49 12.26 11.91 -9.22
N ALA A 50 12.30 11.16 -10.32
CA ALA A 50 12.63 11.67 -11.63
C ALA A 50 11.81 10.99 -12.72
N GLY A 51 11.72 11.62 -13.89
CA GLY A 51 11.08 11.04 -15.07
C GLY A 51 9.62 10.63 -14.81
N GLU A 52 8.83 11.51 -14.20
CA GLU A 52 7.39 11.27 -14.02
C GLU A 52 6.72 11.06 -15.37
N VAL A 53 5.93 9.99 -15.49
CA VAL A 53 5.09 9.71 -16.63
C VAL A 53 3.66 9.49 -16.16
N ARG A 54 2.71 10.07 -16.91
CA ARG A 54 1.28 9.84 -16.78
C ARG A 54 0.73 9.53 -18.17
N TYR A 55 -0.13 8.52 -18.25
CA TYR A 55 -0.64 8.01 -19.52
C TYR A 55 -2.12 8.37 -19.70
N ASP A 56 -2.55 8.56 -20.94
CA ASP A 56 -3.97 8.51 -21.31
C ASP A 56 -4.34 7.05 -21.50
N LEU A 57 -5.16 6.52 -20.58
CA LEU A 57 -5.48 5.09 -20.51
C LEU A 57 -6.99 4.91 -20.66
N HIS A 58 -7.37 3.97 -21.52
CA HIS A 58 -8.75 3.57 -21.79
C HIS A 58 -9.08 2.26 -21.08
N PRO A 59 -10.37 1.93 -20.90
CA PRO A 59 -10.76 0.61 -20.39
C PRO A 59 -10.15 -0.51 -21.24
N GLY A 60 -9.44 -1.43 -20.58
CA GLY A 60 -8.68 -2.50 -21.22
C GLY A 60 -7.16 -2.26 -21.26
N ASP A 61 -6.71 -1.01 -21.10
CA ASP A 61 -5.28 -0.72 -20.96
C ASP A 61 -4.77 -1.14 -19.57
N VAL A 62 -3.49 -1.50 -19.50
CA VAL A 62 -2.87 -1.99 -18.26
C VAL A 62 -1.50 -1.35 -18.06
N LEU A 63 -1.30 -0.75 -16.89
CA LEU A 63 0.02 -0.40 -16.39
C LEU A 63 0.57 -1.57 -15.57
N VAL A 64 1.78 -2.01 -15.92
CA VAL A 64 2.51 -3.04 -15.19
C VAL A 64 3.83 -2.45 -14.71
N PHE A 65 4.09 -2.56 -13.41
CA PHE A 65 5.33 -2.10 -12.78
C PHE A 65 5.68 -2.97 -11.59
N ASN A 66 6.95 -2.97 -11.16
CA ASN A 66 7.37 -3.82 -10.04
C ASN A 66 7.32 -3.09 -8.68
N THR A 67 7.56 -3.83 -7.60
CA THR A 67 7.55 -3.33 -6.20
C THR A 67 8.38 -2.06 -5.98
N PHE A 68 9.48 -1.90 -6.71
CA PHE A 68 10.41 -0.79 -6.54
C PHE A 68 10.09 0.41 -7.43
N THR A 69 9.04 0.35 -8.23
CA THR A 69 8.63 1.46 -9.09
C THR A 69 7.88 2.50 -8.28
N PRO A 70 8.42 3.73 -8.10
CA PRO A 70 7.72 4.77 -7.38
C PRO A 70 6.46 5.14 -8.16
N HIS A 71 5.35 5.23 -7.43
CA HIS A 71 4.05 5.64 -7.95
C HIS A 71 3.26 6.28 -6.82
N GLY A 72 2.23 7.04 -7.16
CA GLY A 72 1.41 7.72 -6.16
C GLY A 72 -0.01 7.94 -6.62
N GLY A 73 -0.91 8.22 -5.69
CA GLY A 73 -2.26 8.63 -6.03
C GLY A 73 -2.27 9.96 -6.79
N ALA A 74 -3.08 10.06 -7.84
CA ALA A 74 -3.34 11.32 -8.53
C ALA A 74 -4.66 11.93 -8.08
N ARG A 75 -4.67 13.27 -7.96
CA ARG A 75 -5.90 14.05 -7.77
C ARG A 75 -6.79 13.87 -8.99
N ASN A 76 -8.06 13.56 -8.77
CA ASN A 76 -9.08 13.60 -9.80
C ASN A 76 -9.66 15.02 -9.87
N GLY A 77 -9.40 15.74 -10.96
CA GLY A 77 -9.94 17.07 -11.21
C GLY A 77 -11.22 17.11 -12.04
N GLY A 78 -11.74 15.95 -12.47
CA GLY A 78 -12.96 15.86 -13.26
C GLY A 78 -14.23 15.74 -12.40
N ASP A 79 -15.38 15.88 -13.06
CA ASP A 79 -16.70 15.85 -12.41
C ASP A 79 -17.20 14.44 -12.02
N GLY A 80 -16.53 13.39 -12.52
CA GLY A 80 -16.89 12.00 -12.31
C GLY A 80 -16.00 11.27 -11.31
N ILE A 81 -16.39 10.05 -10.93
CA ILE A 81 -15.55 9.17 -10.11
C ILE A 81 -14.45 8.52 -10.96
N ARG A 82 -13.24 8.39 -10.40
CA ARG A 82 -12.15 7.60 -10.98
C ARG A 82 -12.11 6.23 -10.32
N VAL A 83 -12.32 5.17 -11.10
CA VAL A 83 -12.33 3.79 -10.61
C VAL A 83 -11.28 2.96 -11.34
N SER A 84 -10.42 2.29 -10.57
CA SER A 84 -9.33 1.47 -11.08
C SER A 84 -9.05 0.34 -10.09
N PRO A 85 -9.12 -0.93 -10.50
CA PRO A 85 -8.56 -2.03 -9.71
C PRO A 85 -7.02 -2.06 -9.80
N GLU A 86 -6.41 -2.48 -8.71
CA GLU A 86 -5.02 -2.93 -8.69
C GLU A 86 -4.92 -4.37 -8.21
N ALA A 87 -4.01 -5.12 -8.80
CA ALA A 87 -3.69 -6.49 -8.39
C ALA A 87 -2.18 -6.69 -8.35
N ARG A 88 -1.74 -7.60 -7.49
CA ARG A 88 -0.33 -7.90 -7.25
C ARG A 88 -0.06 -9.35 -7.61
N PHE A 89 0.99 -9.59 -8.36
CA PHE A 89 1.40 -10.89 -8.87
C PHE A 89 2.83 -11.19 -8.43
N GLN A 90 3.10 -12.43 -8.08
CA GLN A 90 4.44 -12.92 -7.78
C GLN A 90 4.60 -14.34 -8.32
N PRO A 91 5.85 -14.82 -8.54
CA PRO A 91 6.09 -16.22 -8.86
C PRO A 91 5.51 -17.15 -7.78
N LEU A 92 4.91 -18.28 -8.17
CA LEU A 92 4.42 -19.29 -7.22
C LEU A 92 5.54 -19.91 -6.37
N ALA A 93 6.79 -19.84 -6.84
CA ALA A 93 7.96 -20.29 -6.08
C ALA A 93 8.36 -19.33 -4.95
N ASP A 94 7.93 -18.07 -5.01
CA ASP A 94 8.21 -17.07 -3.98
C ASP A 94 7.14 -17.15 -2.88
N PRO A 95 7.52 -17.19 -1.59
CA PRO A 95 6.56 -17.31 -0.50
C PRO A 95 5.71 -16.03 -0.32
N VAL A 96 4.56 -16.17 0.33
CA VAL A 96 3.72 -15.04 0.80
C VAL A 96 3.69 -14.98 2.32
N ALA A 97 3.45 -13.80 2.87
CA ALA A 97 3.20 -13.68 4.31
C ALA A 97 1.88 -14.38 4.67
N GLU A 98 1.85 -15.11 5.79
CA GLU A 98 0.67 -15.84 6.30
C GLU A 98 -0.60 -14.97 6.32
N GLY A 99 -0.45 -13.69 6.70
CA GLY A 99 -1.55 -12.73 6.78
C GLY A 99 -2.26 -12.44 5.45
N VAL A 100 -1.60 -12.66 4.30
CA VAL A 100 -2.18 -12.44 2.96
C VAL A 100 -3.34 -13.41 2.68
N LEU A 101 -3.27 -14.63 3.22
CA LEU A 101 -4.28 -15.68 3.02
C LEU A 101 -5.22 -15.84 4.23
N ALA A 102 -4.90 -15.21 5.36
CA ALA A 102 -5.61 -15.43 6.61
C ALA A 102 -7.07 -14.91 6.59
N SER A 103 -7.31 -13.75 5.96
CA SER A 103 -8.63 -13.11 5.90
C SER A 103 -8.79 -12.30 4.61
N PRO A 104 -10.00 -12.25 4.03
CA PRO A 104 -10.28 -11.29 2.96
C PRO A 104 -10.20 -9.85 3.48
N LEU A 105 -9.90 -8.91 2.58
CA LEU A 105 -9.73 -7.49 2.91
C LEU A 105 -11.04 -6.78 3.24
N ILE A 106 -12.13 -7.14 2.57
CA ILE A 106 -13.42 -6.41 2.59
C ILE A 106 -14.55 -7.20 3.26
N ALA A 107 -14.26 -8.38 3.82
CA ALA A 107 -15.26 -9.25 4.44
C ALA A 107 -14.73 -9.80 5.77
N GLU A 108 -15.64 -10.20 6.66
CA GLU A 108 -15.28 -10.72 7.98
C GLU A 108 -14.60 -12.09 7.94
N SER A 109 -14.83 -12.87 6.89
CA SER A 109 -14.29 -14.20 6.70
C SER A 109 -14.32 -14.58 5.23
N TRP A 110 -13.52 -15.59 4.84
CA TRP A 110 -13.61 -16.12 3.48
C TRP A 110 -14.98 -16.72 3.16
N ALA A 111 -15.70 -17.27 4.17
CA ALA A 111 -17.05 -17.78 3.99
C ALA A 111 -18.02 -16.66 3.60
N ALA A 112 -17.98 -15.53 4.31
CA ALA A 112 -18.78 -14.36 3.97
C ALA A 112 -18.37 -13.77 2.60
N HIS A 113 -17.07 -13.75 2.28
CA HIS A 113 -16.58 -13.24 1.00
C HIS A 113 -17.12 -14.03 -0.21
N TYR A 114 -17.20 -15.36 -0.06
CA TYR A 114 -17.66 -16.27 -1.12
C TYR A 114 -19.14 -16.64 -1.02
N GLU A 115 -19.92 -15.96 -0.17
CA GLU A 115 -21.36 -16.20 -0.08
C GLU A 115 -22.03 -15.97 -1.45
N GLY A 116 -22.73 -16.99 -1.96
CA GLY A 116 -23.40 -16.96 -3.26
C GLY A 116 -22.50 -17.18 -4.49
N TRP A 117 -21.20 -17.42 -4.30
CA TRP A 117 -20.30 -17.75 -5.40
C TRP A 117 -20.44 -19.23 -5.82
N PRO A 118 -20.26 -19.56 -7.11
CA PRO A 118 -20.11 -20.94 -7.55
C PRO A 118 -18.89 -21.61 -6.87
N GLU A 119 -19.04 -22.88 -6.47
CA GLU A 119 -17.99 -23.61 -5.75
C GLU A 119 -16.68 -23.70 -6.55
N GLU A 120 -16.76 -23.77 -7.88
CA GLU A 120 -15.59 -23.84 -8.77
C GLU A 120 -14.78 -22.53 -8.84
N LEU A 121 -15.41 -21.40 -8.49
CA LEU A 121 -14.78 -20.07 -8.46
C LEU A 121 -14.36 -19.68 -7.04
N ALA A 122 -15.04 -20.19 -6.03
CA ALA A 122 -14.67 -20.00 -4.64
C ALA A 122 -13.45 -20.85 -4.26
N TYR A 123 -12.58 -20.34 -3.40
CA TYR A 123 -11.49 -21.10 -2.77
C TYR A 123 -10.47 -21.81 -3.68
N TYR A 124 -10.49 -21.61 -5.00
CA TYR A 124 -9.57 -22.27 -5.94
C TYR A 124 -8.08 -22.08 -5.58
N TRP A 125 -7.76 -21.00 -4.88
CA TRP A 125 -6.41 -20.64 -4.43
C TRP A 125 -5.91 -21.51 -3.27
N ARG A 126 -6.79 -22.16 -2.49
CA ARG A 126 -6.38 -22.99 -1.34
C ARG A 126 -5.46 -24.14 -1.72
N GLU A 127 -5.59 -24.64 -2.94
CA GLU A 127 -4.76 -25.72 -3.47
C GLU A 127 -3.65 -25.19 -4.40
N ARG A 128 -3.62 -23.87 -4.64
CA ARG A 128 -2.79 -23.23 -5.68
C ARG A 128 -2.10 -21.95 -5.18
N HIS A 129 -1.69 -21.94 -3.91
CA HIS A 129 -0.98 -20.82 -3.31
C HIS A 129 0.52 -21.13 -3.12
N PRO A 130 1.39 -20.11 -3.15
CA PRO A 130 2.80 -20.26 -2.77
C PRO A 130 2.93 -20.66 -1.30
N SER A 131 4.10 -21.16 -0.88
CA SER A 131 4.37 -21.41 0.53
C SER A 131 4.19 -20.14 1.37
N THR A 132 3.81 -20.31 2.63
CA THR A 132 3.64 -19.19 3.57
C THR A 132 4.85 -19.03 4.47
N VAL A 133 5.15 -17.79 4.84
CA VAL A 133 6.17 -17.45 5.85
C VAL A 133 5.59 -16.48 6.89
N PRO A 134 6.14 -16.46 8.12
CA PRO A 134 5.79 -15.42 9.10
C PRO A 134 6.04 -14.03 8.52
N PHE A 135 5.16 -13.09 8.86
CA PHE A 135 5.33 -11.70 8.45
C PHE A 135 6.54 -11.06 9.14
N ASP A 136 7.44 -10.44 8.36
CA ASP A 136 8.55 -9.63 8.88
C ASP A 136 8.06 -8.20 9.13
N ASP A 137 7.87 -7.86 10.40
CA ASP A 137 7.39 -6.56 10.87
C ASP A 137 8.53 -5.54 11.10
N THR A 138 9.77 -5.83 10.68
CA THR A 138 10.92 -4.96 10.94
C THR A 138 10.72 -3.53 10.45
N TRP A 139 10.17 -3.36 9.25
CA TRP A 139 9.89 -2.03 8.68
C TRP A 139 8.72 -1.31 9.36
N GLU A 140 7.66 -2.03 9.76
CA GLU A 140 6.54 -1.44 10.51
C GLU A 140 7.02 -0.94 11.88
N ARG A 141 7.82 -1.74 12.57
CA ARG A 141 8.41 -1.35 13.86
C ARG A 141 9.31 -0.12 13.74
N TRP A 142 10.20 -0.11 12.74
CA TRP A 142 11.06 1.05 12.48
C TRP A 142 10.23 2.32 12.25
N ARG A 143 9.22 2.23 11.37
CA ARG A 143 8.32 3.33 11.03
C ARG A 143 7.63 3.91 12.26
N ASP A 144 7.08 3.04 13.10
CA ASP A 144 6.32 3.44 14.28
C ASP A 144 7.24 4.07 15.36
N ILE A 145 8.47 3.55 15.52
CA ILE A 145 9.49 4.14 16.40
C ILE A 145 9.90 5.53 15.92
N VAL A 146 10.15 5.70 14.62
CA VAL A 146 10.54 7.00 14.06
C VAL A 146 9.40 8.01 14.21
N ALA A 147 8.15 7.61 13.99
CA ALA A 147 7.00 8.49 14.18
C ALA A 147 6.90 9.03 15.62
N VAL A 148 7.13 8.17 16.62
CA VAL A 148 7.16 8.57 18.03
C VAL A 148 8.32 9.51 18.34
N ASP A 149 9.52 9.20 17.84
CA ASP A 149 10.72 10.00 18.07
C ASP A 149 10.60 11.41 17.46
N GLU A 150 10.10 11.51 16.24
CA GLU A 150 9.87 12.78 15.54
C GLU A 150 8.74 13.59 16.19
N ALA A 151 7.66 12.94 16.63
CA ALA A 151 6.61 13.63 17.39
C ALA A 151 7.12 14.23 18.71
N ARG A 152 8.02 13.52 19.43
CA ARG A 152 8.66 14.07 20.65
C ARG A 152 9.51 15.30 20.37
N ARG A 153 10.09 15.40 19.16
CA ARG A 153 10.84 16.57 18.71
C ARG A 153 9.95 17.72 18.23
N GLY A 154 8.63 17.54 18.24
CA GLY A 154 7.69 18.54 17.74
C GLY A 154 7.62 18.62 16.22
N ASN A 155 7.96 17.55 15.50
CA ASN A 155 7.82 17.50 14.06
C ASN A 155 6.34 17.24 13.70
N ASP A 156 5.64 18.28 13.26
CA ASP A 156 4.22 18.20 12.88
C ASP A 156 3.94 17.20 11.75
N ALA A 157 4.92 16.93 10.88
CA ALA A 157 4.77 15.93 9.81
C ALA A 157 4.61 14.50 10.36
N ALA A 158 5.00 14.24 11.62
CA ALA A 158 4.87 12.94 12.26
C ALA A 158 3.43 12.58 12.64
N TYR A 159 2.50 13.54 12.64
CA TYR A 159 1.16 13.35 13.21
C TYR A 159 0.42 12.15 12.63
N GLN A 160 0.34 12.02 11.30
CA GLN A 160 -0.39 10.91 10.68
C GLN A 160 0.28 9.56 10.94
N ALA A 161 1.61 9.51 10.88
CA ALA A 161 2.36 8.30 11.23
C ALA A 161 2.17 7.91 12.71
N LEU A 162 2.08 8.89 13.61
CA LEU A 162 1.82 8.69 15.03
C LEU A 162 0.41 8.14 15.28
N VAL A 163 -0.60 8.64 14.56
CA VAL A 163 -1.97 8.11 14.60
C VAL A 163 -1.99 6.64 14.18
N ILE A 164 -1.28 6.28 13.12
CA ILE A 164 -1.14 4.88 12.67
C ILE A 164 -0.49 4.03 13.76
N ALA A 165 0.63 4.49 14.34
CA ALA A 165 1.31 3.78 15.42
C ALA A 165 0.40 3.57 16.66
N ALA A 166 -0.40 4.56 17.04
CA ALA A 166 -1.31 4.47 18.18
C ALA A 166 -2.40 3.39 18.01
N HIS A 167 -2.81 3.10 16.77
CA HIS A 167 -3.83 2.09 16.47
C HIS A 167 -3.21 0.72 16.19
N PHE A 168 -2.12 0.68 15.41
CA PHE A 168 -1.67 -0.54 14.75
C PHE A 168 -0.28 -1.02 15.19
N ALA A 169 0.49 -0.25 15.96
CA ALA A 169 1.82 -0.69 16.36
C ALA A 169 1.75 -2.02 17.13
N ARG A 170 2.52 -3.00 16.66
CA ARG A 170 2.61 -4.34 17.26
C ARG A 170 3.34 -4.33 18.60
N ASN A 171 4.26 -3.38 18.78
CA ASN A 171 5.00 -3.18 20.01
C ASN A 171 4.19 -2.31 21.00
N GLU A 172 3.77 -2.90 22.12
CA GLU A 172 2.94 -2.23 23.13
C GLU A 172 3.57 -0.94 23.70
N PRO A 173 4.87 -0.90 24.07
CA PRO A 173 5.51 0.35 24.49
C PRO A 173 5.38 1.50 23.47
N THR A 174 5.60 1.20 22.18
CA THR A 174 5.50 2.20 21.09
C THR A 174 4.06 2.67 20.93
N ARG A 175 3.10 1.73 20.93
CA ARG A 175 1.67 2.04 20.80
C ARG A 175 1.16 2.94 21.93
N ARG A 176 1.52 2.60 23.17
CA ARG A 176 1.14 3.39 24.36
C ARG A 176 1.74 4.78 24.32
N GLU A 177 3.00 4.90 23.93
CA GLU A 177 3.64 6.21 23.81
C GLU A 177 3.00 7.07 22.72
N ALA A 178 2.66 6.47 21.57
CA ALA A 178 1.94 7.17 20.52
C ALA A 178 0.58 7.70 21.00
N LYS A 179 -0.19 6.89 21.74
CA LYS A 179 -1.45 7.31 22.37
C LYS A 179 -1.26 8.47 23.34
N ARG A 180 -0.23 8.41 24.20
CA ARG A 180 0.09 9.47 25.14
C ARG A 180 0.43 10.78 24.44
N LEU A 181 1.26 10.73 23.39
CA LEU A 181 1.62 11.92 22.60
C LEU A 181 0.43 12.54 21.86
N LEU A 182 -0.58 11.73 21.52
CA LEU A 182 -1.85 12.19 20.94
C LEU A 182 -2.89 12.62 21.99
N GLY A 183 -2.62 12.48 23.29
CA GLY A 183 -3.58 12.78 24.35
C GLY A 183 -4.76 11.80 24.43
N LEU A 184 -4.59 10.57 23.92
CA LEU A 184 -5.61 9.52 23.93
C LEU A 184 -5.59 8.67 25.21
N THR A 185 -4.60 8.88 26.08
CA THR A 185 -4.38 8.18 27.36
C THR A 185 -3.64 9.06 28.35
#